data_AF-A0A9P0FC50-F1
#
_entry.id   AF-A0A9P0FC50-F1
#
_cell.length_a   1.000
_cell.length_b   1.000
_cell.length_c   1.000
_cell.angle_alpha   90.00
_cell.angle_beta   90.00
_cell.angle_gamma   90.00
#
_symmetry.space_group_name_H-M   'P 1'
#
loop_
_entity.id
_entity.type
_entity.pdbx_description
1 polymer ?
#
loop_
_entity_poly.entity_id
_entity_poly.type
_entity_poly.pdbx_seq_one_letter_code
_entity_poly.pdbx_strand_id
1 'polypeptide(L)'
;MVLVFNGVLQEKCPPDTHTLYNTHPVYRETASQLLSIPNKVIGPVGLLYVQQRELAATVPHDKSINVLGSDDSTSCLIVVIRHSGSGAVALAHLDGCGTDEAVCTMVQRVHELALGYPEGRIELQLIGGFSDTRNYSEELFGNVMNSFHKHPMEIDLTLACVGELNTTIRGSIPWPIIYGVGVNIKTGEIFPATFPDKGPDQSLRNARYLTGSDPRVLDVYDCHLGMLRIGPFNYEPLRGVDLWLEQSDEFILQHLSTSPEVEPPHFVMQIRTTLKYIQDNPFPAVTVFRDNRPHYFRRDEHTGKKKNCPNIFIFLLLIFIRSMGSSEILTTEGFNCSYLLKYR
;
A
#
# COMPACT_ATOMS: atom_id res chain seq x y z
N MET A 1 10.40 9.68 -22.85
CA MET A 1 9.60 9.33 -21.66
C MET A 1 10.59 9.11 -20.53
N VAL A 2 10.36 9.67 -19.35
CA VAL A 2 11.45 10.41 -18.67
C VAL A 2 11.56 10.13 -17.19
N LEU A 3 12.12 8.94 -16.90
CA LEU A 3 12.84 8.77 -15.64
C LEU A 3 14.03 9.73 -15.62
N VAL A 4 14.22 10.38 -14.49
CA VAL A 4 15.34 11.27 -14.22
C VAL A 4 16.20 10.59 -13.17
N PHE A 5 17.49 10.45 -13.45
CA PHE A 5 18.48 9.93 -12.51
C PHE A 5 19.51 11.02 -12.27
N ASN A 6 19.62 11.52 -11.03
CA ASN A 6 20.54 12.60 -10.66
C ASN A 6 20.38 13.88 -11.50
N GLY A 7 19.12 14.25 -11.78
CA GLY A 7 18.82 15.41 -12.64
C GLY A 7 19.10 15.19 -14.12
N VAL A 8 19.52 13.98 -14.54
CA VAL A 8 19.74 13.63 -15.94
C VAL A 8 18.59 12.77 -16.45
N LEU A 9 17.98 13.25 -17.53
CA LEU A 9 16.95 12.57 -18.27
C LEU A 9 17.48 11.27 -18.88
N GLN A 10 16.74 10.17 -18.70
CA GLN A 10 17.16 8.87 -19.23
C GLN A 10 16.47 8.57 -20.55
N GLU A 11 17.25 8.24 -21.58
CA GLU A 11 16.71 7.77 -22.87
C GLU A 11 16.20 6.32 -22.80
N LYS A 12 16.79 5.50 -21.93
CA LYS A 12 16.46 4.09 -21.76
C LYS A 12 16.36 3.76 -20.28
N CYS A 13 15.44 2.86 -19.96
CA CYS A 13 15.36 2.22 -18.66
C CYS A 13 16.59 1.30 -18.44
N PRO A 14 17.19 1.26 -17.24
CA PRO A 14 18.19 0.25 -16.91
C PRO A 14 17.58 -1.16 -17.08
N PRO A 15 18.31 -2.11 -17.68
CA PRO A 15 17.80 -3.46 -17.92
C PRO A 15 17.68 -4.30 -16.65
N ASP A 16 18.51 -4.01 -15.65
CA ASP A 16 18.58 -4.72 -14.38
C ASP A 16 19.14 -3.82 -13.26
N THR A 17 18.98 -4.26 -12.01
CA THR A 17 19.43 -3.56 -10.80
C THR A 17 20.95 -3.37 -10.78
N HIS A 18 21.72 -4.38 -11.20
CA HIS A 18 23.17 -4.30 -11.28
C HIS A 18 23.64 -3.17 -12.22
N THR A 19 23.01 -3.03 -13.39
CA THR A 19 23.29 -1.98 -14.35
C THR A 19 22.91 -0.61 -13.79
N LEU A 20 21.74 -0.48 -13.14
CA LEU A 20 21.35 0.76 -12.45
C LEU A 20 22.45 1.23 -11.49
N TYR A 21 22.95 0.34 -10.62
CA TYR A 21 23.92 0.72 -9.59
C TYR A 21 25.34 0.94 -10.11
N ASN A 22 25.71 0.32 -11.23
CA ASN A 22 27.00 0.57 -11.87
C ASN A 22 27.00 1.88 -12.64
N THR A 23 25.90 2.23 -13.32
CA THR A 23 25.78 3.50 -14.04
C THR A 23 25.48 4.68 -13.10
N HIS A 24 24.77 4.44 -11.99
CA HIS A 24 24.38 5.45 -11.01
C HIS A 24 24.75 5.05 -9.56
N PRO A 25 26.04 5.13 -9.18
CA PRO A 25 26.52 4.68 -7.86
C PRO A 25 25.89 5.39 -6.65
N VAL A 26 25.32 6.58 -6.84
CA VAL A 26 24.61 7.35 -5.78
C VAL A 26 23.53 6.51 -5.07
N TYR A 27 22.92 5.55 -5.78
CA TYR A 27 21.87 4.72 -5.22
C TYR A 27 22.42 3.71 -4.21
N ARG A 28 23.71 3.35 -4.30
CA ARG A 28 24.41 2.60 -3.26
C ARG A 28 24.53 3.42 -1.97
N GLU A 29 24.79 4.72 -2.08
CA GLU A 29 24.90 5.62 -0.94
C GLU A 29 23.55 5.83 -0.25
N THR A 30 22.50 6.15 -1.02
CA THR A 30 21.15 6.37 -0.47
C THR A 30 20.54 5.08 0.11
N ALA A 31 20.78 3.92 -0.53
CA ALA A 31 20.41 2.63 0.05
C ALA A 31 21.18 2.36 1.36
N SER A 32 22.48 2.62 1.40
CA SER A 32 23.29 2.46 2.63
C SER A 32 22.78 3.36 3.77
N GLN A 33 22.37 4.58 3.46
CA GLN A 33 21.74 5.48 4.44
C GLN A 33 20.43 4.88 4.98
N LEU A 34 19.53 4.39 4.12
CA LEU A 34 18.30 3.73 4.55
C LEU A 34 18.58 2.51 5.44
N LEU A 35 19.52 1.66 5.03
CA LEU A 35 19.91 0.44 5.74
C LEU A 35 20.57 0.73 7.10
N SER A 36 21.13 1.93 7.28
CA SER A 36 21.70 2.36 8.57
C SER A 36 20.64 2.79 9.59
N ILE A 37 19.39 3.04 9.14
CA ILE A 37 18.28 3.42 10.03
C ILE A 37 17.79 2.17 10.78
N PRO A 38 17.73 2.17 12.11
CA PRO A 38 17.18 1.06 12.87
C PRO A 38 15.72 0.80 12.51
N ASN A 39 15.35 -0.47 12.39
CA ASN A 39 13.98 -0.88 12.15
C ASN A 39 13.04 -0.41 13.26
N LYS A 40 11.99 0.35 12.91
CA LYS A 40 11.02 0.91 13.86
C LYS A 40 9.78 0.02 13.94
N VAL A 41 9.32 -0.29 15.16
CA VAL A 41 8.02 -0.95 15.36
C VAL A 41 6.94 0.12 15.41
N ILE A 42 6.02 0.10 14.45
CA ILE A 42 4.98 1.13 14.31
C ILE A 42 3.65 0.60 14.82
N GLY A 43 3.13 1.23 15.87
CA GLY A 43 1.80 0.96 16.43
C GLY A 43 0.66 1.49 15.55
N PRO A 44 -0.60 1.19 15.91
CA PRO A 44 -1.77 1.46 15.07
C PRO A 44 -2.15 2.94 15.00
N VAL A 45 -1.67 3.77 15.93
CA VAL A 45 -2.10 5.17 16.09
C VAL A 45 -1.59 6.03 14.94
N GLY A 46 -2.49 6.44 14.05
CA GLY A 46 -2.15 7.23 12.87
C GLY A 46 -1.44 6.43 11.78
N LEU A 47 -1.49 5.10 11.83
CA LEU A 47 -0.97 4.22 10.79
C LEU A 47 -2.03 3.95 9.72
N LEU A 48 -1.64 4.13 8.46
CA LEU A 48 -2.33 3.55 7.32
C LEU A 48 -1.44 2.45 6.72
N TYR A 49 -1.70 1.21 7.15
CA TYR A 49 -1.05 0.03 6.59
C TYR A 49 -1.66 -0.33 5.23
N VAL A 50 -0.82 -0.39 4.20
CA VAL A 50 -1.11 -0.73 2.81
C VAL A 50 -0.65 -2.17 2.59
N GLN A 51 -1.56 -3.05 2.17
CA GLN A 51 -1.25 -4.45 1.90
C GLN A 51 -0.74 -4.65 0.47
N GLN A 52 -0.21 -5.84 0.21
CA GLN A 52 0.09 -6.31 -1.14
C GLN A 52 -1.13 -6.11 -2.06
N ARG A 53 -0.88 -5.57 -3.26
CA ARG A 53 -1.91 -5.13 -4.23
C ARG A 53 -2.84 -4.02 -3.72
N GLU A 54 -2.36 -3.17 -2.84
CA GLU A 54 -3.01 -1.91 -2.51
C GLU A 54 -2.06 -0.74 -2.72
N LEU A 55 -2.66 0.44 -2.88
CA LEU A 55 -1.98 1.72 -2.83
C LEU A 55 -2.79 2.69 -1.97
N ALA A 56 -2.12 3.70 -1.44
CA ALA A 56 -2.78 4.81 -0.76
C ALA A 56 -2.00 6.10 -1.00
N ALA A 57 -2.72 7.21 -1.19
CA ALA A 57 -2.14 8.53 -1.33
C ALA A 57 -2.69 9.51 -0.28
N THR A 58 -1.84 10.35 0.27
CA THR A 58 -2.23 11.39 1.24
C THR A 58 -1.28 12.59 1.20
N VAL A 59 -1.51 13.55 2.09
CA VAL A 59 -0.83 14.84 2.19
C VAL A 59 -0.35 15.11 3.62
N PRO A 60 0.65 15.98 3.83
CA PRO A 60 1.22 16.23 5.16
C PRO A 60 0.23 16.75 6.20
N HIS A 61 -0.86 17.37 5.76
CA HIS A 61 -1.89 17.98 6.61
C HIS A 61 -3.09 17.07 6.88
N ASP A 62 -3.04 15.80 6.46
CA ASP A 62 -4.02 14.80 6.85
C ASP A 62 -4.01 14.63 8.38
N LYS A 63 -5.19 14.79 9.00
CA LYS A 63 -5.35 14.71 10.46
C LYS A 63 -5.49 13.27 10.96
N SER A 64 -5.86 12.35 10.08
CA SER A 64 -6.12 10.95 10.42
C SER A 64 -4.82 10.16 10.41
N ILE A 65 -3.93 10.42 9.47
CA ILE A 65 -2.73 9.62 9.22
C ILE A 65 -1.47 10.39 9.60
N ASN A 66 -0.48 9.67 10.12
CA ASN A 66 0.88 10.15 10.36
C ASN A 66 1.90 9.33 9.56
N VAL A 67 1.63 8.03 9.37
CA VAL A 67 2.55 7.09 8.71
C VAL A 67 1.78 6.26 7.67
N LEU A 68 2.27 6.24 6.43
CA LEU A 68 1.97 5.18 5.48
C LEU A 68 2.96 4.03 5.72
N GLY A 69 2.50 2.78 5.69
CA GLY A 69 3.40 1.66 5.94
C GLY A 69 3.01 0.41 5.17
N SER A 70 4.01 -0.38 4.83
CA SER A 70 3.84 -1.70 4.22
C SER A 70 5.01 -2.59 4.66
N ASP A 71 4.80 -3.90 4.73
CA ASP A 71 5.75 -4.89 5.24
C ASP A 71 5.42 -6.28 4.68
N ASP A 72 6.18 -7.30 5.08
CA ASP A 72 6.19 -8.65 4.51
C ASP A 72 6.62 -8.66 3.03
N SER A 73 7.44 -7.69 2.63
CA SER A 73 7.99 -7.59 1.27
C SER A 73 9.17 -8.54 1.09
N THR A 74 8.91 -9.73 0.55
CA THR A 74 9.97 -10.68 0.16
C THR A 74 10.43 -10.39 -1.27
N SER A 75 9.81 -11.02 -2.28
CA SER A 75 10.10 -10.77 -3.70
C SER A 75 9.35 -9.57 -4.29
N CYS A 76 8.40 -9.02 -3.55
CA CYS A 76 7.62 -7.84 -3.90
C CYS A 76 8.42 -6.54 -3.67
N LEU A 77 7.94 -5.44 -4.26
CA LEU A 77 8.51 -4.10 -4.10
C LEU A 77 7.50 -3.15 -3.45
N ILE A 78 7.96 -2.40 -2.45
CA ILE A 78 7.27 -1.24 -1.92
C ILE A 78 7.73 -0.02 -2.69
N VAL A 79 6.79 0.64 -3.36
CA VAL A 79 7.01 1.81 -4.20
C VAL A 79 6.44 3.03 -3.50
N VAL A 80 7.24 4.08 -3.36
CA VAL A 80 6.83 5.36 -2.80
C VAL A 80 7.05 6.45 -3.84
N ILE A 81 6.01 7.26 -4.06
CA ILE A 81 6.09 8.47 -4.88
C ILE A 81 5.77 9.66 -4.00
N ARG A 82 6.58 10.71 -4.08
CA ARG A 82 6.38 11.94 -3.32
C ARG A 82 6.54 13.16 -4.20
N HIS A 83 5.62 14.12 -4.10
CA HIS A 83 5.85 15.44 -4.67
C HIS A 83 6.61 16.31 -3.66
N SER A 84 7.80 16.78 -4.03
CA SER A 84 8.72 17.43 -3.09
C SER A 84 8.27 18.80 -2.58
N GLY A 85 7.44 19.54 -3.35
CA GLY A 85 6.93 20.85 -2.94
C GLY A 85 5.72 20.77 -2.01
N SER A 86 4.69 20.03 -2.42
CA SER A 86 3.44 19.87 -1.63
C SER A 86 3.58 18.86 -0.49
N GLY A 87 4.53 17.93 -0.61
CA GLY A 87 4.66 16.78 0.28
C GLY A 87 3.57 15.73 0.10
N ALA A 88 2.74 15.81 -0.96
CA ALA A 88 1.83 14.74 -1.32
C ALA A 88 2.61 13.44 -1.54
N VAL A 89 2.12 12.33 -1.01
CA VAL A 89 2.84 11.05 -1.02
C VAL A 89 1.88 9.90 -1.29
N ALA A 90 2.29 8.98 -2.14
CA ALA A 90 1.64 7.71 -2.37
C ALA A 90 2.59 6.55 -2.04
N LEU A 91 2.04 5.49 -1.46
CA LEU A 91 2.75 4.23 -1.21
C LEU A 91 1.92 3.09 -1.82
N ALA A 92 2.58 2.19 -2.55
CA ALA A 92 2.00 0.96 -3.06
C ALA A 92 2.88 -0.25 -2.74
N HIS A 93 2.27 -1.40 -2.55
CA HIS A 93 2.96 -2.68 -2.40
C HIS A 93 2.67 -3.55 -3.62
N LEU A 94 3.66 -3.65 -4.52
CA LEU A 94 3.53 -4.27 -5.82
C LEU A 94 4.14 -5.68 -5.82
N ASP A 95 3.45 -6.62 -6.45
CA ASP A 95 3.84 -8.03 -6.56
C ASP A 95 3.98 -8.51 -8.01
N GLY A 96 3.89 -7.58 -8.97
CA GLY A 96 3.92 -7.85 -10.41
C GLY A 96 2.55 -7.82 -11.10
N CYS A 97 1.45 -7.85 -10.35
CA CYS A 97 0.11 -7.70 -10.90
C CYS A 97 -0.33 -6.23 -10.93
N GLY A 98 -0.91 -5.80 -12.05
CA GLY A 98 -1.51 -4.46 -12.17
C GLY A 98 -0.50 -3.30 -12.09
N THR A 99 0.79 -3.55 -12.30
CA THR A 99 1.88 -2.57 -12.12
C THR A 99 1.69 -1.29 -12.93
N ASP A 100 1.37 -1.40 -14.23
CA ASP A 100 1.18 -0.23 -15.10
C ASP A 100 0.03 0.67 -14.60
N GLU A 101 -1.11 0.07 -14.24
CA GLU A 101 -2.28 0.81 -13.73
C GLU A 101 -1.99 1.43 -12.35
N ALA A 102 -1.27 0.70 -11.49
CA ALA A 102 -0.85 1.19 -10.18
C ALA A 102 0.05 2.42 -10.31
N VAL A 103 1.07 2.36 -11.19
CA VAL A 103 1.98 3.48 -11.45
C VAL A 103 1.24 4.71 -11.95
N CYS A 104 0.38 4.55 -12.96
CA CYS A 104 -0.46 5.64 -13.47
C CYS A 104 -1.33 6.25 -12.34
N THR A 105 -1.97 5.40 -11.53
CA THR A 105 -2.82 5.85 -10.43
C THR A 105 -2.00 6.60 -9.37
N MET A 106 -0.85 6.08 -8.94
CA MET A 106 -0.01 6.74 -7.95
C MET A 106 0.45 8.12 -8.42
N VAL A 107 0.94 8.23 -9.66
CA VAL A 107 1.40 9.50 -10.22
C VAL A 107 0.24 10.49 -10.34
N GLN A 108 -0.91 10.03 -10.85
CA GLN A 108 -2.11 10.86 -10.94
C GLN A 108 -2.54 11.38 -9.56
N ARG A 109 -2.65 10.51 -8.56
CA ARG A 109 -3.08 10.90 -7.20
C ARG A 109 -2.12 11.89 -6.56
N VAL A 110 -0.82 11.68 -6.67
CA VAL A 110 0.19 12.61 -6.15
C VAL A 110 0.11 13.96 -6.89
N HIS A 111 -0.06 13.95 -8.21
CA HIS A 111 -0.19 15.16 -9.00
C HIS A 111 -1.46 15.97 -8.64
N GLU A 112 -2.61 15.30 -8.52
CA GLU A 112 -3.88 15.91 -8.08
C GLU A 112 -3.75 16.57 -6.70
N LEU A 113 -3.11 15.87 -5.75
CA LEU A 113 -2.89 16.38 -4.39
C LEU A 113 -1.82 17.48 -4.33
N ALA A 114 -1.01 17.62 -5.38
CA ALA A 114 -0.01 18.68 -5.52
C ALA A 114 -0.54 19.93 -6.25
N LEU A 115 -1.80 19.92 -6.73
CA LEU A 115 -2.38 21.10 -7.38
C LEU A 115 -2.30 22.33 -6.46
N GLY A 116 -1.83 23.45 -7.03
CA GLY A 116 -1.58 24.69 -6.28
C GLY A 116 -0.16 24.82 -5.70
N TYR A 117 0.69 23.80 -5.85
CA TYR A 117 2.11 23.86 -5.53
C TYR A 117 2.94 23.87 -6.82
N PRO A 118 3.28 25.06 -7.37
CA PRO A 118 3.99 25.17 -8.64
C PRO A 118 5.46 24.72 -8.55
N GLU A 119 6.01 24.73 -7.34
CA GLU A 119 7.37 24.28 -7.06
C GLU A 119 7.40 22.79 -6.69
N GLY A 120 8.48 22.12 -7.05
CA GLY A 120 8.73 20.72 -6.71
C GLY A 120 8.77 19.80 -7.91
N ARG A 121 9.03 18.52 -7.64
CA ARG A 121 9.07 17.45 -8.62
C ARG A 121 8.56 16.16 -8.01
N ILE A 122 8.23 15.19 -8.87
CA ILE A 122 7.84 13.86 -8.44
C ILE A 122 9.09 13.02 -8.21
N GLU A 123 9.28 12.58 -6.97
CA GLU A 123 10.39 11.73 -6.52
C GLU A 123 9.89 10.30 -6.33
N LEU A 124 10.63 9.34 -6.87
CA LEU A 124 10.39 7.91 -6.80
C LEU A 124 11.40 7.25 -5.86
N GLN A 125 10.91 6.33 -5.03
CA GLN A 125 11.69 5.52 -4.13
C GLN A 125 11.24 4.06 -4.22
N LEU A 126 12.19 3.15 -4.41
CA LEU A 126 11.97 1.71 -4.56
C LEU A 126 12.67 0.96 -3.43
N ILE A 127 11.94 0.12 -2.71
CA ILE A 127 12.44 -0.64 -1.56
C ILE A 127 11.83 -2.04 -1.56
N GLY A 128 12.59 -3.05 -1.19
CA GLY A 128 12.12 -4.44 -1.16
C GLY A 128 12.72 -5.26 -2.27
N GLY A 129 12.25 -6.49 -2.44
CA GLY A 129 12.90 -7.46 -3.31
C GLY A 129 14.28 -7.84 -2.77
N PHE A 130 14.82 -8.94 -3.25
CA PHE A 130 16.19 -9.35 -2.95
C PHE A 130 16.71 -10.15 -4.14
N SER A 131 17.97 -10.60 -4.10
CA SER A 131 18.53 -11.49 -5.13
C SER A 131 17.97 -12.91 -4.93
N ASP A 132 16.67 -13.07 -5.16
CA ASP A 132 15.97 -14.35 -5.05
C ASP A 132 16.35 -15.31 -6.18
N THR A 133 16.35 -16.61 -5.89
CA THR A 133 16.82 -17.65 -6.81
C THR A 133 15.95 -17.84 -8.04
N ARG A 134 14.70 -17.33 -8.01
CA ARG A 134 13.72 -17.44 -9.09
C ARG A 134 13.66 -16.17 -9.95
N ASN A 135 14.45 -15.15 -9.62
CA ASN A 135 14.54 -13.88 -10.31
C ASN A 135 13.24 -13.05 -10.33
N TYR A 136 12.32 -13.29 -9.37
CA TYR A 136 11.05 -12.58 -9.30
C TYR A 136 11.21 -11.09 -8.98
N SER A 137 12.11 -10.77 -8.05
CA SER A 137 12.38 -9.38 -7.63
C SER A 137 12.96 -8.55 -8.78
N GLU A 138 13.84 -9.16 -9.57
CA GLU A 138 14.49 -8.50 -10.71
C GLU A 138 13.50 -8.27 -11.86
N GLU A 139 12.65 -9.27 -12.16
CA GLU A 139 11.56 -9.11 -13.13
C GLU A 139 10.58 -8.01 -12.70
N LEU A 140 10.21 -7.99 -11.42
CA LEU A 140 9.34 -6.95 -10.88
C LEU A 140 9.98 -5.56 -10.94
N PHE A 141 11.27 -5.44 -10.62
CA PHE A 141 12.02 -4.19 -10.78
C PHE A 141 11.96 -3.70 -12.22
N GLY A 142 12.26 -4.58 -13.20
CA GLY A 142 12.19 -4.25 -14.62
C GLY A 142 10.79 -3.79 -15.04
N ASN A 143 9.75 -4.46 -14.56
CA ASN A 143 8.36 -4.08 -14.82
C ASN A 143 8.02 -2.69 -14.26
N VAL A 144 8.32 -2.45 -12.98
CA VAL A 144 8.07 -1.16 -12.31
C VAL A 144 8.81 -0.02 -13.00
N MET A 145 10.10 -0.21 -13.29
CA MET A 145 10.91 0.81 -13.93
C MET A 145 10.44 1.11 -15.35
N ASN A 146 10.04 0.10 -16.12
CA ASN A 146 9.44 0.30 -17.43
C ASN A 146 8.10 1.04 -17.36
N SER A 147 7.25 0.73 -16.38
CA SER A 147 5.98 1.45 -16.16
C SER A 147 6.21 2.94 -15.91
N PHE A 148 7.17 3.27 -15.03
CA PHE A 148 7.54 4.67 -14.76
C PHE A 148 8.20 5.34 -15.96
N HIS A 149 9.10 4.65 -16.64
CA HIS A 149 9.79 5.19 -17.81
C HIS A 149 8.80 5.56 -18.92
N LYS A 150 7.72 4.79 -19.12
CA LYS A 150 6.67 5.08 -20.10
C LYS A 150 5.76 6.24 -19.72
N HIS A 151 5.75 6.65 -18.45
CA HIS A 151 4.85 7.70 -17.97
C HIS A 151 5.24 9.07 -18.59
N PRO A 152 4.25 9.94 -18.93
CA PRO A 152 4.53 11.23 -19.57
C PRO A 152 5.15 12.28 -18.66
N MET A 153 4.97 12.16 -17.33
CA MET A 153 5.56 13.07 -16.36
C MET A 153 7.02 12.72 -16.07
N GLU A 154 7.83 13.75 -15.79
CA GLU A 154 9.20 13.56 -15.28
C GLU A 154 9.15 13.01 -13.84
N ILE A 155 9.88 11.92 -13.61
CA ILE A 155 9.90 11.20 -12.33
C ILE A 155 11.36 10.95 -11.94
N ASP A 156 11.79 11.56 -10.84
CA ASP A 156 13.15 11.52 -10.34
C ASP A 156 13.35 10.32 -9.41
N LEU A 157 14.13 9.32 -9.81
CA LEU A 157 14.47 8.22 -8.92
C LEU A 157 15.48 8.73 -7.89
N THR A 158 15.08 8.75 -6.62
CA THR A 158 15.88 9.29 -5.51
C THR A 158 16.43 8.23 -4.57
N LEU A 159 15.81 7.04 -4.55
CA LEU A 159 16.22 5.92 -3.71
C LEU A 159 15.89 4.60 -4.42
N ALA A 160 16.87 3.70 -4.50
CA ALA A 160 16.66 2.34 -4.96
C ALA A 160 17.42 1.40 -4.02
N CYS A 161 16.69 0.81 -3.06
CA CYS A 161 17.18 -0.22 -2.16
C CYS A 161 16.47 -1.53 -2.49
N VAL A 162 16.80 -2.09 -3.65
CA VAL A 162 16.18 -3.30 -4.22
C VAL A 162 17.23 -4.27 -4.74
N GLY A 163 16.85 -5.54 -4.92
CA GLY A 163 17.73 -6.57 -5.50
C GLY A 163 19.02 -6.73 -4.70
N GLU A 164 20.18 -6.59 -5.35
CA GLU A 164 21.48 -6.78 -4.71
C GLU A 164 21.70 -5.88 -3.48
N LEU A 165 21.15 -4.66 -3.46
CA LEU A 165 21.33 -3.74 -2.33
C LEU A 165 20.42 -4.03 -1.13
N ASN A 166 19.33 -4.76 -1.33
CA ASN A 166 18.48 -5.22 -0.24
C ASN A 166 18.77 -6.68 0.14
N THR A 167 19.91 -7.23 -0.27
CA THR A 167 20.25 -8.65 -0.05
C THR A 167 21.34 -8.82 1.00
N THR A 168 21.13 -9.76 1.92
CA THR A 168 22.18 -10.32 2.78
C THR A 168 22.23 -11.84 2.62
N ILE A 169 23.40 -12.45 2.83
CA ILE A 169 23.56 -13.90 2.75
C ILE A 169 23.62 -14.48 4.16
N ARG A 170 22.70 -15.40 4.49
CA ARG A 170 22.72 -16.16 5.75
C ARG A 170 22.96 -17.63 5.45
N GLY A 171 24.15 -18.12 5.79
CA GLY A 171 24.62 -19.43 5.32
C GLY A 171 24.84 -19.39 3.81
N SER A 172 23.98 -20.06 3.04
CA SER A 172 23.99 -20.06 1.57
C SER A 172 22.70 -19.50 0.95
N ILE A 173 21.80 -18.98 1.77
CA ILE A 173 20.50 -18.49 1.34
C ILE A 173 20.56 -16.96 1.28
N PRO A 174 20.13 -16.33 0.16
CA PRO A 174 19.94 -14.89 0.10
C PRO A 174 18.66 -14.49 0.84
N TRP A 175 18.73 -13.41 1.63
CA TRP A 175 17.62 -12.88 2.43
C TRP A 175 17.41 -11.39 2.12
N PRO A 176 16.16 -10.92 2.07
CA PRO A 176 15.89 -9.49 2.12
C PRO A 176 16.38 -8.91 3.46
N ILE A 177 16.98 -7.72 3.41
CA ILE A 177 17.38 -6.97 4.62
C ILE A 177 16.16 -6.21 5.16
N ILE A 178 15.48 -5.46 4.29
CA ILE A 178 14.27 -4.71 4.59
C ILE A 178 13.06 -5.47 4.05
N TYR A 179 12.15 -5.85 4.95
CA TYR A 179 10.84 -6.43 4.63
C TYR A 179 9.74 -5.37 4.59
N GLY A 180 9.91 -4.27 5.31
CA GLY A 180 8.89 -3.25 5.45
C GLY A 180 9.45 -1.87 5.66
N VAL A 181 8.68 -0.87 5.23
CA VAL A 181 9.02 0.54 5.36
C VAL A 181 7.82 1.34 5.85
N GLY A 182 8.12 2.36 6.64
CA GLY A 182 7.20 3.43 7.00
C GLY A 182 7.62 4.74 6.37
N VAL A 183 6.64 5.54 5.97
CA VAL A 183 6.84 6.92 5.48
C VAL A 183 6.10 7.87 6.40
N ASN A 184 6.83 8.74 7.09
CA ASN A 184 6.23 9.82 7.86
C ASN A 184 5.72 10.90 6.90
N ILE A 185 4.40 11.07 6.82
CA ILE A 185 3.79 11.94 5.80
C ILE A 185 4.11 13.43 6.02
N LYS A 186 4.45 13.81 7.26
CA LYS A 186 4.75 15.19 7.62
C LYS A 186 6.16 15.60 7.22
N THR A 187 7.12 14.72 7.47
CA THR A 187 8.55 15.00 7.20
C THR A 187 8.99 14.48 5.84
N GLY A 188 8.29 13.50 5.28
CA GLY A 188 8.75 12.75 4.11
C GLY A 188 9.83 11.71 4.42
N GLU A 189 10.20 11.52 5.69
CA GLU A 189 11.20 10.53 6.11
C GLU A 189 10.69 9.11 5.85
N ILE A 190 11.49 8.33 5.13
CA ILE A 190 11.32 6.88 4.95
C ILE A 190 12.27 6.13 5.88
N PHE A 191 11.79 5.05 6.49
CA PHE A 191 12.57 4.24 7.42
C PHE A 191 12.13 2.76 7.38
N PRO A 192 13.03 1.79 7.64
CA PRO A 192 12.65 0.40 7.81
C PRO A 192 11.68 0.25 9.00
N ALA A 193 10.61 -0.52 8.81
CA ALA A 193 9.58 -0.66 9.81
C ALA A 193 8.89 -2.03 9.82
N THR A 194 8.40 -2.41 11.01
CA THR A 194 7.50 -3.55 11.19
C THR A 194 6.19 -3.12 11.83
N PHE A 195 5.10 -3.80 11.46
CA PHE A 195 3.74 -3.39 11.81
C PHE A 195 2.96 -4.53 12.47
N PRO A 196 2.82 -4.52 13.81
CA PRO A 196 2.00 -5.52 14.51
C PRO A 196 0.51 -5.43 14.16
N ASP A 197 -0.01 -4.22 13.89
CA ASP A 197 -1.41 -3.97 13.59
C ASP A 197 -1.60 -3.62 12.09
N LYS A 198 -1.98 -4.63 11.28
CA LYS A 198 -2.13 -4.53 9.81
C LYS A 198 -3.59 -4.34 9.34
N GLY A 199 -4.53 -4.23 10.28
CA GLY A 199 -5.96 -4.14 10.03
C GLY A 199 -6.45 -2.75 9.57
N PRO A 200 -7.77 -2.59 9.40
CA PRO A 200 -8.86 -3.56 9.58
C PRO A 200 -8.97 -4.54 8.41
N ASP A 201 -9.87 -5.53 8.57
CA ASP A 201 -10.30 -6.47 7.52
C ASP A 201 -9.15 -7.16 6.79
N GLN A 202 -8.09 -7.52 7.53
CA GLN A 202 -6.88 -8.08 6.94
C GLN A 202 -7.16 -9.35 6.14
N SER A 203 -7.93 -10.30 6.67
CA SER A 203 -8.27 -11.55 5.96
C SER A 203 -9.07 -11.30 4.69
N LEU A 204 -9.99 -10.33 4.69
CA LEU A 204 -10.78 -9.95 3.52
C LEU A 204 -9.90 -9.34 2.43
N ARG A 205 -9.03 -8.40 2.81
CA ARG A 205 -8.08 -7.75 1.89
C ARG A 205 -7.08 -8.76 1.31
N ASN A 206 -6.57 -9.67 2.14
CA ASN A 206 -5.70 -10.76 1.70
C ASN A 206 -6.41 -11.75 0.76
N ALA A 207 -7.65 -12.10 1.05
CA ALA A 207 -8.43 -13.04 0.24
C ALA A 207 -8.56 -12.59 -1.22
N ARG A 208 -8.63 -11.26 -1.43
CA ARG A 208 -8.71 -10.68 -2.78
C ARG A 208 -7.52 -11.03 -3.65
N TYR A 209 -6.30 -10.89 -3.14
CA TYR A 209 -5.12 -11.19 -3.95
C TYR A 209 -4.81 -12.69 -3.98
N LEU A 210 -5.05 -13.42 -2.87
CA LEU A 210 -4.77 -14.86 -2.79
C LEU A 210 -5.63 -15.69 -3.77
N THR A 211 -6.87 -15.27 -4.02
CA THR A 211 -7.75 -15.90 -5.02
C THR A 211 -7.40 -15.53 -6.46
N GLY A 212 -6.51 -14.56 -6.67
CA GLY A 212 -5.99 -14.18 -7.99
C GLY A 212 -7.01 -13.62 -8.97
N SER A 213 -8.26 -13.39 -8.55
CA SER A 213 -9.37 -13.06 -9.46
C SER A 213 -9.29 -11.63 -10.05
N ASP A 214 -8.62 -10.71 -9.34
CA ASP A 214 -8.48 -9.32 -9.76
C ASP A 214 -6.99 -8.90 -9.72
N PRO A 215 -6.37 -8.63 -10.89
CA PRO A 215 -4.96 -8.23 -10.95
C PRO A 215 -4.73 -6.78 -10.53
N ARG A 216 -5.78 -5.97 -10.34
CA ARG A 216 -5.65 -4.54 -10.08
C ARG A 216 -5.09 -4.27 -8.69
N VAL A 217 -4.31 -3.19 -8.58
CA VAL A 217 -3.89 -2.59 -7.31
C VAL A 217 -4.92 -1.54 -6.92
N LEU A 218 -5.52 -1.66 -5.72
CA LEU A 218 -6.63 -0.79 -5.33
C LEU A 218 -6.14 0.45 -4.56
N ASP A 219 -6.63 1.64 -4.94
CA ASP A 219 -6.55 2.84 -4.08
C ASP A 219 -7.53 2.69 -2.92
N VAL A 220 -7.00 2.51 -1.70
CA VAL A 220 -7.81 2.20 -0.52
C VAL A 220 -8.09 3.40 0.37
N TYR A 221 -7.61 4.61 0.05
CA TYR A 221 -7.69 5.73 0.98
C TYR A 221 -8.14 7.05 0.36
N ASP A 222 -9.17 7.64 0.95
CA ASP A 222 -9.60 9.00 0.67
C ASP A 222 -9.09 9.93 1.77
N CYS A 223 -8.03 10.68 1.45
CA CYS A 223 -7.42 11.65 2.35
C CYS A 223 -8.28 12.89 2.60
N HIS A 224 -9.18 13.27 1.69
CA HIS A 224 -10.09 14.41 1.91
C HIS A 224 -11.11 14.08 3.00
N LEU A 225 -11.59 12.84 3.01
CA LEU A 225 -12.55 12.36 4.01
C LEU A 225 -11.87 11.74 5.24
N GLY A 226 -10.56 11.48 5.17
CA GLY A 226 -9.84 10.76 6.20
C GLY A 226 -10.36 9.34 6.39
N MET A 227 -10.67 8.63 5.30
CA MET A 227 -11.33 7.33 5.35
C MET A 227 -10.62 6.26 4.52
N LEU A 228 -10.37 5.11 5.14
CA LEU A 228 -10.03 3.88 4.45
C LEU A 228 -11.31 3.29 3.85
N ARG A 229 -11.27 2.92 2.58
CA ARG A 229 -12.33 2.23 1.85
C ARG A 229 -11.85 0.85 1.44
N ILE A 230 -12.58 -0.18 1.85
CA ILE A 230 -12.34 -1.56 1.43
C ILE A 230 -13.52 -2.02 0.58
N GLY A 231 -13.23 -2.36 -0.67
CA GLY A 231 -14.21 -2.86 -1.63
C GLY A 231 -15.20 -1.82 -2.18
N PRO A 232 -16.42 -2.24 -2.56
CA PRO A 232 -16.81 -3.64 -2.69
C PRO A 232 -15.97 -4.31 -3.78
N PHE A 233 -15.64 -5.59 -3.60
CA PHE A 233 -15.03 -6.41 -4.63
C PHE A 233 -15.63 -7.82 -4.57
N ASN A 234 -15.38 -8.60 -5.62
CA ASN A 234 -15.72 -10.01 -5.64
C ASN A 234 -14.49 -10.85 -6.00
N TYR A 235 -14.49 -12.10 -5.58
CA TYR A 235 -13.56 -13.12 -6.05
C TYR A 235 -14.32 -14.41 -6.30
N GLU A 236 -13.74 -15.29 -7.13
CA GLU A 236 -14.30 -16.61 -7.35
C GLU A 236 -14.01 -17.53 -6.14
N PRO A 237 -14.91 -18.46 -5.80
CA PRO A 237 -14.67 -19.44 -4.75
C PRO A 237 -13.40 -20.26 -5.04
N LEU A 238 -12.52 -20.35 -4.05
CA LEU A 238 -11.32 -21.17 -4.15
C LEU A 238 -11.70 -22.66 -4.07
N ARG A 239 -11.59 -23.37 -5.19
CA ARG A 239 -11.86 -24.81 -5.26
C ARG A 239 -10.89 -25.58 -4.35
N GLY A 240 -11.41 -26.52 -3.57
CA GLY A 240 -10.59 -27.35 -2.68
C GLY A 240 -9.93 -26.57 -1.54
N VAL A 241 -10.52 -25.46 -1.08
CA VAL A 241 -9.99 -24.68 0.05
C VAL A 241 -9.85 -25.53 1.33
N ASP A 242 -10.74 -26.49 1.52
CA ASP A 242 -10.66 -27.54 2.55
C ASP A 242 -9.39 -28.38 2.41
N LEU A 243 -9.06 -28.83 1.20
CA LEU A 243 -7.83 -29.59 0.94
C LEU A 243 -6.59 -28.76 1.25
N TRP A 244 -6.57 -27.47 0.93
CA TRP A 244 -5.48 -26.56 1.29
C TRP A 244 -5.32 -26.38 2.79
N LEU A 245 -6.44 -26.27 3.53
CA LEU A 245 -6.43 -26.15 4.98
C LEU A 245 -5.93 -27.42 5.69
N GLU A 246 -6.06 -28.59 5.06
CA GLU A 246 -5.56 -29.88 5.56
C GLU A 246 -4.06 -30.10 5.31
N GLN A 247 -3.41 -29.33 4.43
CA GLN A 247 -1.99 -29.49 4.12
C GLN A 247 -1.09 -29.11 5.29
N SER A 248 0.17 -29.58 5.29
CA SER A 248 1.17 -29.17 6.28
C SER A 248 1.63 -27.72 6.08
N ASP A 249 2.28 -27.15 7.09
CA ASP A 249 2.80 -25.78 7.00
C ASP A 249 3.88 -25.66 5.92
N GLU A 250 4.74 -26.67 5.80
CA GLU A 250 5.77 -26.73 4.75
C GLU A 250 5.16 -26.79 3.36
N PHE A 251 4.09 -27.56 3.18
CA PHE A 251 3.41 -27.65 1.88
C PHE A 251 2.79 -26.30 1.49
N ILE A 252 2.10 -25.63 2.42
CA ILE A 252 1.53 -24.30 2.20
C ILE A 252 2.64 -23.31 1.84
N LEU A 253 3.72 -23.31 2.61
CA LEU A 253 4.85 -22.40 2.39
C LEU A 253 5.45 -22.61 0.99
N GLN A 254 5.71 -23.86 0.58
CA GLN A 254 6.34 -24.15 -0.71
C GLN A 254 5.47 -23.82 -1.92
N HIS A 255 4.13 -23.88 -1.79
CA HIS A 255 3.21 -23.72 -2.92
C HIS A 255 2.51 -22.36 -2.98
N LEU A 256 2.42 -21.64 -1.86
CA LEU A 256 1.72 -20.35 -1.78
C LEU A 256 2.65 -19.16 -1.52
N SER A 257 3.96 -19.38 -1.34
CA SER A 257 5.00 -18.33 -1.32
C SER A 257 5.81 -18.32 -2.62
N THR A 258 6.22 -17.11 -3.03
CA THR A 258 7.21 -16.91 -4.10
C THR A 258 8.65 -17.18 -3.63
N SER A 259 8.92 -17.05 -2.34
CA SER A 259 10.24 -17.23 -1.72
C SER A 259 10.16 -17.96 -0.38
N PRO A 260 9.84 -19.28 -0.38
CA PRO A 260 9.53 -20.07 0.81
C PRO A 260 10.57 -20.01 1.93
N GLU A 261 11.85 -19.87 1.60
CA GLU A 261 12.97 -19.95 2.54
C GLU A 261 13.12 -18.71 3.42
N VAL A 262 12.51 -17.59 3.03
CA VAL A 262 12.72 -16.27 3.66
C VAL A 262 11.42 -15.61 4.09
N GLU A 263 10.29 -16.30 3.99
CA GLU A 263 9.03 -15.77 4.48
C GLU A 263 9.08 -15.47 5.99
N PRO A 264 8.39 -14.43 6.45
CA PRO A 264 8.24 -14.18 7.88
C PRO A 264 7.61 -15.36 8.63
N PRO A 265 7.92 -15.55 9.92
CA PRO A 265 7.44 -16.70 10.70
C PRO A 265 5.90 -16.79 10.81
N HIS A 266 5.19 -15.68 10.58
CA HIS A 266 3.72 -15.62 10.62
C HIS A 266 3.05 -15.91 9.26
N PHE A 267 3.81 -16.13 8.19
CA PHE A 267 3.28 -16.28 6.82
C PHE A 267 2.21 -17.38 6.71
N VAL A 268 2.54 -18.60 7.13
CA VAL A 268 1.63 -19.76 7.00
C VAL A 268 0.36 -19.57 7.82
N MET A 269 0.48 -19.03 9.04
CA MET A 269 -0.67 -18.69 9.89
C MET A 269 -1.60 -17.68 9.19
N GLN A 270 -1.04 -16.67 8.54
CA GLN A 270 -1.79 -15.67 7.80
C GLN A 270 -2.50 -16.27 6.58
N ILE A 271 -1.82 -17.14 5.82
CA ILE A 271 -2.40 -17.86 4.69
C ILE A 271 -3.57 -18.74 5.15
N ARG A 272 -3.39 -19.54 6.21
CA ARG A 272 -4.48 -20.38 6.78
C ARG A 272 -5.68 -19.55 7.21
N THR A 273 -5.44 -18.43 7.89
CA THR A 273 -6.49 -17.49 8.31
C THR A 273 -7.24 -16.92 7.10
N THR A 274 -6.53 -16.63 6.01
CA THR A 274 -7.10 -16.13 4.76
C THR A 274 -7.89 -17.20 4.02
N LEU A 275 -7.36 -18.43 3.91
CA LEU A 275 -8.06 -19.57 3.32
C LEU A 275 -9.34 -19.89 4.09
N LYS A 276 -9.29 -19.86 5.42
CA LYS A 276 -10.49 -20.05 6.26
C LYS A 276 -11.52 -18.94 6.00
N TYR A 277 -11.07 -17.69 5.87
CA TYR A 277 -11.96 -16.58 5.50
C TYR A 277 -12.63 -16.78 4.15
N ILE A 278 -11.89 -17.24 3.13
CA ILE A 278 -12.42 -17.56 1.79
C ILE A 278 -13.44 -18.69 1.86
N GLN A 279 -13.17 -19.74 2.66
CA GLN A 279 -14.10 -20.85 2.89
C GLN A 279 -15.42 -20.36 3.49
N ASP A 280 -15.36 -19.45 4.47
CA ASP A 280 -16.55 -18.91 5.14
C ASP A 280 -17.26 -17.83 4.29
N ASN A 281 -16.57 -17.23 3.31
CA ASN A 281 -17.07 -16.15 2.46
C ASN A 281 -16.72 -16.41 0.97
N PRO A 282 -17.32 -17.43 0.33
CA PRO A 282 -16.99 -17.80 -1.05
C PRO A 282 -17.41 -16.75 -2.09
N PHE A 283 -18.36 -15.88 -1.74
CA PHE A 283 -18.87 -14.80 -2.60
C PHE A 283 -18.98 -13.50 -1.79
N PRO A 284 -17.88 -12.75 -1.61
CA PRO A 284 -17.87 -11.58 -0.72
C PRO A 284 -18.80 -10.46 -1.17
N ALA A 285 -19.15 -10.37 -2.47
CA ALA A 285 -20.19 -9.45 -2.94
C ALA A 285 -21.56 -9.69 -2.29
N VAL A 286 -21.82 -10.91 -1.83
CA VAL A 286 -23.08 -11.30 -1.15
C VAL A 286 -22.89 -11.41 0.36
N THR A 287 -21.82 -12.06 0.81
CA THR A 287 -21.64 -12.38 2.24
C THR A 287 -21.04 -11.24 3.05
N VAL A 288 -20.25 -10.37 2.41
CA VAL A 288 -19.48 -9.30 3.07
C VAL A 288 -20.05 -7.93 2.70
N PHE A 289 -20.08 -7.59 1.41
CA PHE A 289 -20.49 -6.28 0.91
C PHE A 289 -21.99 -6.19 0.64
N ARG A 290 -22.78 -6.20 1.72
CA ARG A 290 -24.25 -6.07 1.63
C ARG A 290 -24.64 -4.81 0.86
N ASP A 291 -25.64 -4.94 -0.02
CA ASP A 291 -26.10 -3.87 -0.91
C ASP A 291 -25.00 -3.25 -1.80
N ASN A 292 -23.96 -4.04 -2.12
CA ASN A 292 -22.78 -3.59 -2.86
C ASN A 292 -22.09 -2.38 -2.20
N ARG A 293 -22.11 -2.32 -0.87
CA ARG A 293 -21.50 -1.22 -0.11
C ARG A 293 -20.10 -1.60 0.37
N PRO A 294 -19.11 -0.73 0.14
CA PRO A 294 -17.79 -0.93 0.74
C PRO A 294 -17.82 -0.77 2.25
N HIS A 295 -16.80 -1.32 2.92
CA HIS A 295 -16.53 -0.98 4.31
C HIS A 295 -15.72 0.32 4.36
N TYR A 296 -16.20 1.27 5.16
CA TYR A 296 -15.50 2.53 5.42
C TYR A 296 -14.97 2.54 6.84
N PHE A 297 -13.72 2.95 7.00
CA PHE A 297 -13.13 3.10 8.32
C PHE A 297 -12.47 4.46 8.49
N ARG A 298 -12.66 5.05 9.67
CA ARG A 298 -11.93 6.25 10.09
C ARG A 298 -11.15 5.95 11.36
N ARG A 299 -10.03 6.65 11.55
CA ARG A 299 -9.34 6.69 12.83
C ARG A 299 -10.26 7.19 13.96
N ASP A 300 -10.36 6.39 15.00
CA ASP A 300 -10.96 6.78 16.27
C ASP A 300 -9.98 7.66 17.05
N GLU A 301 -10.43 8.84 17.47
CA GLU A 301 -9.57 9.84 18.14
C GLU A 301 -9.06 9.37 19.51
N HIS A 302 -9.78 8.46 20.18
CA HIS A 302 -9.45 8.00 21.54
C HIS A 302 -8.53 6.78 21.53
N THR A 303 -8.80 5.82 20.65
CA THR A 303 -8.08 4.54 20.58
C THR A 303 -7.00 4.53 19.49
N GLY A 304 -7.05 5.47 18.54
CA GLY A 304 -6.20 5.49 17.35
C GLY A 304 -6.50 4.38 16.34
N LYS A 305 -7.40 3.44 16.65
CA LYS A 305 -7.78 2.33 15.78
C LYS A 305 -8.80 2.77 14.74
N LYS A 306 -8.85 2.07 13.61
CA LYS A 306 -9.84 2.30 12.55
C LYS A 306 -11.20 1.71 12.95
N LYS A 307 -12.24 2.53 13.03
CA LYS A 307 -13.61 2.16 13.39
C LYS A 307 -14.52 2.15 12.15
N ASN A 308 -15.32 1.09 12.01
CA ASN A 308 -16.25 0.95 10.89
C ASN A 308 -17.33 2.05 10.93
N CYS A 309 -17.59 2.66 9.78
CA CYS A 309 -18.53 3.75 9.56
C CYS A 309 -19.64 3.27 8.60
N PRO A 310 -20.68 2.58 9.11
CA PRO A 310 -21.66 1.89 8.27
C PRO A 310 -22.63 2.80 7.48
N ASN A 311 -22.68 4.10 7.77
CA ASN A 311 -23.66 5.02 7.18
C ASN A 311 -23.02 6.31 6.66
N ILE A 312 -22.38 6.21 5.49
CA ILE A 312 -21.68 7.35 4.87
C ILE A 312 -22.63 8.49 4.49
N PHE A 313 -23.92 8.23 4.22
CA PHE A 313 -24.92 9.26 3.90
C PHE A 313 -25.19 10.21 5.06
N ILE A 314 -25.40 9.68 6.27
CA ILE A 314 -25.58 10.51 7.47
C ILE A 314 -24.30 11.33 7.71
N PHE A 315 -23.14 10.74 7.43
CA PHE A 315 -21.87 11.39 7.68
C PHE A 315 -21.53 12.48 6.63
N LEU A 316 -21.74 12.23 5.34
CA LEU A 316 -21.61 13.25 4.29
C LEU A 316 -22.61 14.38 4.50
N LEU A 317 -23.83 14.05 4.95
CA LEU A 317 -24.82 15.05 5.36
C LEU A 317 -24.30 15.88 6.55
N LEU A 318 -23.66 15.26 7.55
CA LEU A 318 -23.06 15.98 8.68
C LEU A 318 -21.84 16.83 8.27
N ILE A 319 -21.02 16.40 7.32
CA ILE A 319 -19.94 17.22 6.74
C ILE A 319 -20.54 18.41 5.99
N PHE A 320 -21.52 18.17 5.13
CA PHE A 320 -22.19 19.20 4.34
C PHE A 320 -22.85 20.25 5.24
N ILE A 321 -23.57 19.80 6.29
CA ILE A 321 -24.14 20.67 7.32
C ILE A 321 -23.04 21.48 8.05
N ARG A 322 -21.89 20.87 8.35
CA ARG A 322 -20.76 21.58 8.99
C ARG A 322 -20.07 22.58 8.06
N SER A 323 -20.03 22.33 6.74
CA SER A 323 -19.43 23.26 5.78
C SER A 323 -20.33 24.44 5.43
N MET A 324 -21.66 24.33 5.65
CA MET A 324 -22.62 25.42 5.39
C MET A 324 -22.65 26.53 6.46
N GLY A 325 -21.94 26.38 7.58
CA GLY A 325 -21.97 27.37 8.66
C GLY A 325 -23.34 27.44 9.36
N SER A 326 -23.33 27.79 10.64
CA SER A 326 -24.50 27.69 11.54
C SER A 326 -25.70 28.60 11.20
N SER A 327 -25.69 29.30 10.07
CA SER A 327 -26.71 30.30 9.69
C SER A 327 -27.66 29.86 8.56
N GLU A 328 -27.40 28.76 7.86
CA GLU A 328 -28.25 28.34 6.71
C GLU A 328 -29.19 27.14 7.00
N ILE A 329 -29.17 26.58 8.22
CA ILE A 329 -29.91 25.34 8.53
C ILE A 329 -31.39 25.57 8.89
N LEU A 330 -31.88 26.82 8.88
CA LEU A 330 -33.28 27.14 9.15
C LEU A 330 -33.96 27.65 7.88
N THR A 331 -34.31 26.74 6.97
CA THR A 331 -35.56 26.77 6.17
C THR A 331 -35.49 25.69 5.08
N THR A 332 -35.78 24.45 5.42
CA THR A 332 -36.43 23.54 4.46
C THR A 332 -37.29 22.57 5.27
N GLU A 333 -38.62 22.69 5.09
CA GLU A 333 -39.62 21.84 5.70
C GLU A 333 -39.39 20.37 5.30
N GLY A 334 -39.42 19.45 6.27
CA GLY A 334 -39.68 18.04 5.98
C GLY A 334 -38.78 16.97 6.61
N PHE A 335 -37.73 17.29 7.37
CA PHE A 335 -36.95 16.27 8.09
C PHE A 335 -37.22 16.28 9.59
N ASN A 336 -37.97 15.27 10.04
CA ASN A 336 -38.30 15.06 11.45
C ASN A 336 -37.03 14.63 12.22
N CYS A 337 -36.35 15.62 12.82
CA CYS A 337 -35.09 15.50 13.54
C CYS A 337 -35.29 14.92 14.97
N SER A 338 -36.06 13.83 15.09
CA SER A 338 -36.36 13.17 16.36
C SER A 338 -35.60 11.85 16.57
N TYR A 339 -34.84 11.38 15.58
CA TYR A 339 -34.07 10.13 15.68
C TYR A 339 -32.56 10.31 16.01
N LEU A 340 -32.05 11.54 16.07
CA LEU A 340 -30.61 11.82 16.17
C LEU A 340 -30.02 11.91 17.59
N LEU A 341 -30.80 11.66 18.65
CA LEU A 341 -30.32 11.76 20.04
C LEU A 341 -30.17 10.42 20.78
N LYS A 342 -30.23 9.27 20.10
CA LYS A 342 -30.17 7.95 20.77
C LYS A 342 -28.81 7.25 20.82
N TYR A 343 -27.74 7.90 20.35
CA TYR A 343 -26.37 7.38 20.52
C TYR A 343 -25.45 8.52 20.98
N ARG A 344 -25.48 8.80 22.28
CA ARG A 344 -24.39 9.45 23.01
C ARG A 344 -23.80 8.45 23.97
#